data_AF-A0A1C7LUH8-F1
#
_entry.id   AF-A0A1C7LUH8-F1
#
_cell.length_a   1.000
_cell.length_b   1.000
_cell.length_c   1.000
_cell.angle_alpha   90.00
_cell.angle_beta   90.00
_cell.angle_gamma   90.00
#
_symmetry.space_group_name_H-M   'P 1'
#
loop_
_entity.id
_entity.type
_entity.pdbx_description
1 polymer ?
#
loop_
_entity_poly.entity_id
_entity_poly.type
_entity_poly.pdbx_seq_one_letter_code
_entity_poly.pdbx_strand_id
1 'polypeptide(L)'
;MLQAQIRPPHNNAGVLRPPTPELPPDDDTICGAIRYHTSLWNVYQKPFPGAPEVTKAVLADAAKFEARIIEASCRNEDIQDNHNVPAWAAALTQEFRGVRTELTQLRADVNQLRANQDDLRNNVAQLQTSLRNDVAQLQTTSNGLRTDVAQLQTTTNGLRTDVTELRTAMVDVKSTLHEINTYMASNRNQTLGLNNLAEVPFPDGRHPWGMQYHGQHQLPPLTSKADVEGLSEAQRKAYLKGYYPNIVVPATLQEQQSAIMSAIGCYF
;
A
#
# COMPACT_ATOMS: atom_id res chain seq x y z
N MET A 1 25.45 -45.83 -94.44
CA MET A 1 24.79 -44.55 -94.11
C MET A 1 23.43 -44.88 -93.50
N LEU A 2 23.29 -44.87 -92.17
CA LEU A 2 21.97 -44.70 -91.56
C LEU A 2 21.69 -43.20 -91.60
N GLN A 3 20.71 -42.76 -92.40
CA GLN A 3 20.14 -41.42 -92.21
C GLN A 3 19.47 -41.44 -90.83
N ALA A 4 20.11 -40.84 -89.83
CA ALA A 4 19.47 -40.60 -88.55
C ALA A 4 18.27 -39.69 -88.83
N GLN A 5 17.05 -40.21 -88.64
CA GLN A 5 15.84 -39.39 -88.74
C GLN A 5 15.91 -38.32 -87.65
N ILE A 6 16.23 -37.09 -88.03
CA ILE A 6 16.17 -35.91 -87.16
C ILE A 6 14.69 -35.55 -87.01
N ARG A 7 13.96 -36.36 -86.25
CA ARG A 7 12.54 -36.16 -85.98
C ARG A 7 12.33 -36.09 -84.48
N PRO A 8 11.54 -35.12 -83.99
CA PRO A 8 11.13 -35.16 -82.60
C PRO A 8 10.26 -36.40 -82.35
N PRO A 9 10.24 -36.94 -81.11
CA PRO A 9 9.40 -38.08 -80.75
C PRO A 9 7.94 -37.86 -81.19
N HIS A 10 7.31 -38.89 -81.77
CA HIS A 10 5.92 -38.90 -82.26
C HIS A 10 5.55 -37.90 -83.39
N ASN A 11 6.50 -37.27 -84.09
CA ASN A 11 6.20 -36.37 -85.20
C ASN A 11 6.41 -36.98 -86.59
N ASN A 12 5.32 -37.16 -87.36
CA ASN A 12 5.34 -37.66 -88.74
C ASN A 12 5.39 -36.57 -89.84
N ALA A 13 5.39 -35.27 -89.48
CA ALA A 13 5.02 -34.18 -90.41
C ALA A 13 6.14 -33.18 -90.80
N GLY A 14 7.42 -33.55 -90.73
CA GLY A 14 8.50 -32.74 -91.36
C GLY A 14 8.80 -31.37 -90.74
N VAL A 15 8.23 -31.04 -89.58
CA VAL A 15 8.49 -29.78 -88.85
C VAL A 15 9.51 -30.04 -87.73
N LEU A 16 10.59 -29.27 -87.66
CA LEU A 16 11.64 -29.33 -86.62
C LEU A 16 11.20 -28.84 -85.22
N ARG A 17 9.90 -28.60 -85.04
CA ARG A 17 9.35 -28.12 -83.77
C ARG A 17 8.78 -29.33 -83.01
N PRO A 18 9.25 -29.60 -81.79
CA PRO A 18 8.76 -30.74 -81.03
C PRO A 18 7.29 -30.54 -80.62
N PRO A 19 6.46 -31.61 -80.62
CA PRO A 19 5.06 -31.55 -80.19
C PRO A 19 4.94 -31.34 -78.68
N THR A 20 3.74 -31.02 -78.20
CA THR A 20 3.45 -31.00 -76.76
C THR A 20 3.49 -32.44 -76.21
N PRO A 21 4.25 -32.74 -75.14
CA PRO A 21 4.38 -34.11 -74.61
C PRO A 21 3.09 -34.63 -73.97
N GLU A 22 2.87 -35.95 -74.02
CA GLU A 22 1.97 -36.66 -73.11
C GLU A 22 2.61 -36.71 -71.69
N LEU A 23 1.77 -36.66 -70.64
CA LEU A 23 2.20 -36.62 -69.23
C LEU A 23 1.56 -37.79 -68.45
N PRO A 24 2.33 -38.55 -67.65
CA PRO A 24 3.79 -38.51 -67.52
C PRO A 24 4.50 -39.12 -68.76
N PRO A 25 5.69 -38.60 -69.15
CA PRO A 25 6.42 -39.13 -70.29
C PRO A 25 7.00 -40.52 -69.95
N ASP A 26 6.89 -41.46 -70.89
CA ASP A 26 7.52 -42.78 -70.77
C ASP A 26 9.05 -42.72 -71.01
N ASP A 27 9.77 -43.79 -70.64
CA ASP A 27 11.22 -43.88 -70.77
C ASP A 27 11.69 -43.66 -72.22
N ASP A 28 10.91 -44.14 -73.19
CA ASP A 28 11.18 -43.97 -74.62
C ASP A 28 11.08 -42.49 -75.05
N THR A 29 10.13 -41.74 -74.49
CA THR A 29 9.96 -40.29 -74.70
C THR A 29 11.13 -39.51 -74.10
N ILE A 30 11.59 -39.90 -72.91
CA ILE A 30 12.76 -39.29 -72.25
C ILE A 30 14.02 -39.53 -73.08
N CYS A 31 14.31 -40.78 -73.43
CA CYS A 31 15.47 -41.12 -74.27
C CYS A 31 15.36 -40.50 -75.68
N GLY A 32 14.15 -40.42 -76.24
CA GLY A 32 13.86 -39.78 -77.51
C GLY A 32 14.18 -38.28 -77.52
N ALA A 33 13.83 -37.56 -76.46
CA ALA A 33 14.12 -36.13 -76.31
C ALA A 33 15.63 -35.84 -76.27
N ILE A 34 16.39 -36.62 -75.50
CA ILE A 34 17.87 -36.50 -75.41
C ILE A 34 18.51 -36.78 -76.77
N ARG A 35 18.09 -37.87 -77.44
CA ARG A 35 18.59 -38.22 -78.77
C ARG A 35 18.26 -37.15 -79.81
N TYR A 36 17.08 -36.54 -79.72
CA TYR A 36 16.65 -35.47 -80.62
C TYR A 36 17.54 -34.23 -80.49
N HIS A 37 17.74 -33.73 -79.27
CA HIS A 37 18.62 -32.59 -79.01
C HIS A 37 20.07 -32.89 -79.43
N THR A 38 20.59 -34.06 -79.09
CA THR A 38 21.94 -34.50 -79.48
C THR A 38 22.11 -34.57 -81.00
N SER A 39 21.10 -35.06 -81.72
CA SER A 39 21.14 -35.17 -83.18
C SER A 39 21.14 -33.80 -83.86
N LEU A 40 20.34 -32.85 -83.36
CA LEU A 40 20.36 -31.47 -83.85
C LEU A 40 21.69 -30.76 -83.56
N TRP A 41 22.27 -31.00 -82.37
CA TRP A 41 23.57 -30.46 -81.99
C TRP A 41 24.67 -30.92 -82.95
N ASN A 42 24.70 -32.21 -83.29
CA ASN A 42 25.67 -32.75 -84.23
C ASN A 42 25.54 -32.13 -85.64
N VAL A 43 24.31 -31.93 -86.12
CA VAL A 43 24.04 -31.32 -87.43
C VAL A 43 24.43 -29.85 -87.45
N TYR A 44 24.14 -29.12 -86.37
CA TYR A 44 24.55 -27.72 -86.21
C TYR A 44 26.07 -27.54 -86.22
N GLN A 45 26.80 -28.43 -85.53
CA GLN A 45 28.26 -28.38 -85.46
C GLN A 45 28.93 -28.72 -86.79
N LYS A 46 28.38 -29.69 -87.54
CA LYS A 46 28.95 -30.16 -88.80
C LYS A 46 27.86 -30.49 -89.82
N PRO A 47 27.37 -29.49 -90.57
CA PRO A 47 26.37 -29.71 -91.61
C PRO A 47 26.88 -30.64 -92.72
N PHE A 48 25.98 -31.44 -93.30
CA PHE A 48 26.27 -32.32 -94.43
C PHE A 48 25.34 -32.01 -95.62
N PRO A 49 25.69 -32.40 -96.86
CA PRO A 49 24.87 -32.12 -98.03
C PRO A 49 23.46 -32.72 -97.90
N GLY A 50 22.43 -31.87 -98.00
CA GLY A 50 21.03 -32.27 -97.83
C GLY A 50 20.53 -32.31 -96.39
N ALA A 51 21.34 -31.90 -95.40
CA ALA A 51 20.89 -31.74 -94.02
C ALA A 51 19.88 -30.57 -93.88
N PRO A 52 18.91 -30.67 -92.96
CA PRO A 52 18.05 -29.54 -92.63
C PRO A 52 18.85 -28.39 -92.03
N GLU A 53 18.43 -27.14 -92.28
CA GLU A 53 19.03 -25.97 -91.65
C GLU A 53 18.69 -25.95 -90.15
N VAL A 54 19.70 -26.14 -89.31
CA VAL A 54 19.56 -26.05 -87.85
C VAL A 54 20.11 -24.70 -87.40
N THR A 55 19.24 -23.81 -86.91
CA THR A 55 19.66 -22.52 -86.35
C THR A 55 19.87 -22.62 -84.85
N LYS A 56 20.53 -21.61 -84.24
CA LYS A 56 20.66 -21.50 -82.77
C LYS A 56 19.30 -21.51 -82.07
N ALA A 57 18.26 -20.97 -82.71
CA ALA A 57 16.91 -20.97 -82.17
C ALA A 57 16.32 -22.40 -82.12
N VAL A 58 16.54 -23.20 -83.17
CA VAL A 58 16.10 -24.60 -83.22
C VAL A 58 16.80 -25.44 -82.14
N LEU A 59 18.09 -25.22 -81.91
CA LEU A 59 18.81 -25.87 -80.81
C LEU A 59 18.29 -25.45 -79.43
N ALA A 60 18.05 -24.15 -79.23
CA ALA A 60 17.50 -23.66 -77.97
C ALA A 60 16.10 -24.25 -77.70
N ASP A 61 15.27 -24.40 -78.73
CA ASP A 61 13.96 -25.03 -78.61
C ASP A 61 14.06 -26.53 -78.30
N ALA A 62 15.03 -27.25 -78.86
CA ALA A 62 15.29 -28.65 -78.53
C ALA A 62 15.80 -28.83 -77.10
N ALA A 63 16.71 -27.98 -76.62
CA ALA A 63 17.20 -27.99 -75.24
C ALA A 63 16.08 -27.68 -74.23
N LYS A 64 15.22 -26.71 -74.54
CA LYS A 64 14.03 -26.41 -73.72
C LYS A 64 13.03 -27.57 -73.72
N PHE A 65 12.88 -28.26 -74.84
CA PHE A 65 12.02 -29.45 -74.92
C PHE A 65 12.55 -30.58 -74.05
N GLU A 66 13.85 -30.90 -74.15
CA GLU A 66 14.50 -31.89 -73.27
C GLU A 66 14.33 -31.52 -71.79
N ALA A 67 14.60 -30.26 -71.42
CA ALA A 67 14.44 -29.78 -70.06
C ALA A 67 12.99 -29.93 -69.54
N ARG A 68 11.98 -29.66 -70.39
CA ARG A 68 10.56 -29.84 -70.03
C ARG A 68 10.18 -31.30 -69.85
N ILE A 69 10.72 -32.21 -70.66
CA ILE A 69 10.49 -33.66 -70.51
C ILE A 69 11.11 -34.17 -69.22
N ILE A 70 12.34 -33.76 -68.92
CA ILE A 70 13.03 -34.12 -67.66
C ILE A 70 12.30 -33.51 -66.46
N GLU A 71 11.89 -32.24 -66.54
CA GLU A 71 11.11 -31.60 -65.49
C GLU A 71 9.77 -32.32 -65.26
N ALA A 72 9.09 -32.73 -66.33
CA ALA A 72 7.84 -33.47 -66.28
C ALA A 72 8.02 -34.89 -65.72
N SER A 73 9.10 -35.60 -66.05
CA SER A 73 9.38 -36.92 -65.47
C SER A 73 9.74 -36.83 -63.98
N CYS A 74 10.26 -35.69 -63.53
CA CYS A 74 10.48 -35.39 -62.12
C CYS A 74 9.22 -34.86 -61.41
N ARG A 75 8.21 -34.39 -62.15
CA ARG A 75 6.99 -33.80 -61.60
C ARG A 75 5.98 -34.92 -61.33
N ASN A 76 6.04 -35.48 -60.14
CA ASN A 76 5.06 -36.44 -59.69
C ASN A 76 3.83 -35.73 -59.13
N GLU A 77 2.72 -35.71 -59.87
CA GLU A 77 1.46 -35.10 -59.39
C GLU A 77 0.65 -36.04 -58.48
N ASP A 78 1.09 -37.30 -58.28
CA ASP A 78 0.24 -38.34 -57.65
C ASP A 78 0.92 -39.22 -56.58
N ILE A 79 1.88 -38.70 -55.82
CA ILE A 79 2.65 -39.52 -54.86
C ILE A 79 2.55 -39.06 -53.39
N GLN A 80 1.95 -39.93 -52.58
CA GLN A 80 2.17 -40.06 -51.13
C GLN A 80 3.45 -40.88 -50.78
N ASP A 81 4.16 -41.45 -51.76
CA ASP A 81 5.36 -42.30 -51.57
C ASP A 81 6.65 -41.81 -52.28
N ASN A 82 7.47 -41.11 -51.52
CA ASN A 82 8.74 -40.47 -51.87
C ASN A 82 9.86 -41.44 -52.33
N HIS A 83 9.72 -42.11 -53.47
CA HIS A 83 10.71 -43.10 -53.94
C HIS A 83 11.62 -42.65 -55.10
N ASN A 84 11.56 -41.40 -55.56
CA ASN A 84 12.43 -40.92 -56.65
C ASN A 84 13.26 -39.64 -56.35
N VAL A 85 13.35 -39.21 -55.08
CA VAL A 85 14.33 -38.19 -54.67
C VAL A 85 15.58 -38.87 -54.08
N PRO A 86 16.79 -38.37 -54.38
CA PRO A 86 18.00 -38.86 -53.74
C PRO A 86 17.91 -38.76 -52.21
N ALA A 87 18.48 -39.73 -51.48
CA ALA A 87 18.42 -39.79 -50.01
C ALA A 87 18.89 -38.49 -49.31
N TRP A 88 19.89 -37.82 -49.89
CA TRP A 88 20.37 -36.53 -49.37
C TRP A 88 19.33 -35.40 -49.48
N ALA A 89 18.50 -35.40 -50.53
CA ALA A 89 17.45 -34.40 -50.73
C ALA A 89 16.26 -34.65 -49.79
N ALA A 90 15.93 -35.92 -49.53
CA ALA A 90 14.94 -36.29 -48.52
C ALA A 90 15.38 -35.85 -47.11
N ALA A 91 16.64 -36.11 -46.74
CA ALA A 91 17.20 -35.68 -45.46
C ALA A 91 17.16 -34.16 -45.29
N LEU A 92 17.61 -33.41 -46.31
CA LEU A 92 17.56 -31.95 -46.31
C LEU A 92 16.13 -31.41 -46.15
N THR A 93 15.16 -32.02 -46.84
CA THR A 93 13.74 -31.64 -46.73
C THR A 93 13.22 -31.85 -45.30
N GLN A 94 13.63 -32.94 -44.64
CA GLN A 94 13.25 -33.22 -43.26
C GLN A 94 13.85 -32.20 -42.29
N GLU A 95 15.13 -31.85 -42.44
CA GLU A 95 15.78 -30.80 -41.64
C GLU A 95 15.08 -29.44 -41.81
N PHE A 96 14.76 -29.05 -43.06
CA PHE A 96 14.01 -27.82 -43.33
C PHE A 96 12.61 -27.81 -42.69
N ARG A 97 11.93 -28.96 -42.67
CA ARG A 97 10.65 -29.10 -41.93
C ARG A 97 10.86 -28.91 -40.43
N GLY A 98 11.93 -29.49 -39.87
CA GLY A 98 12.33 -29.31 -38.47
C GLY A 98 12.53 -27.83 -38.12
N VAL A 99 13.39 -27.14 -38.88
CA VAL A 99 13.65 -25.70 -38.73
C VAL A 99 12.36 -24.87 -38.83
N ARG A 100 11.45 -25.22 -39.75
CA ARG A 100 10.20 -24.49 -39.91
C ARG A 100 9.25 -24.68 -38.73
N THR A 101 9.23 -25.88 -38.14
CA THR A 101 8.48 -26.16 -36.91
C THR A 101 9.06 -25.36 -35.75
N GLU A 102 10.38 -25.38 -35.54
CA GLU A 102 11.05 -24.61 -34.49
C GLU A 102 10.83 -23.11 -34.65
N LEU A 103 10.91 -22.57 -35.87
CA LEU A 103 10.63 -21.16 -36.14
C LEU A 103 9.18 -20.79 -35.83
N THR A 104 8.24 -21.70 -36.07
CA THR A 104 6.82 -21.50 -35.73
C THR A 104 6.64 -21.47 -34.22
N GLN A 105 7.29 -22.38 -33.49
CA GLN A 105 7.27 -22.41 -32.03
C GLN A 105 7.91 -21.13 -31.44
N LEU A 106 9.08 -20.73 -31.93
CA LEU A 106 9.75 -19.51 -31.49
C LEU A 106 8.88 -18.27 -31.70
N ARG A 107 8.15 -18.20 -32.81
CA ARG A 107 7.19 -17.11 -33.06
C ARG A 107 6.05 -17.13 -32.03
N ALA A 108 5.54 -18.29 -31.66
CA ALA A 108 4.52 -18.43 -30.62
C ALA A 108 5.06 -17.97 -29.26
N ASP A 109 6.26 -18.43 -28.88
CA ASP A 109 6.92 -18.07 -27.61
C ASP A 109 7.18 -16.56 -27.53
N VAL A 110 7.66 -15.94 -28.62
CA VAL A 110 7.85 -14.48 -28.68
C VAL A 110 6.53 -13.72 -28.54
N ASN A 111 5.44 -14.21 -29.12
CA ASN A 111 4.13 -13.59 -28.97
C ASN A 111 3.62 -13.71 -27.52
N GLN A 112 3.83 -14.86 -26.88
CA GLN A 112 3.48 -15.07 -25.48
C GLN A 112 4.32 -14.18 -24.54
N LEU A 113 5.62 -14.04 -24.81
CA LEU A 113 6.49 -13.15 -24.05
C LEU A 113 6.05 -11.68 -24.17
N ARG A 114 5.60 -11.24 -25.35
CA ARG A 114 5.04 -9.89 -25.54
C ARG A 114 3.77 -9.69 -24.71
N ALA A 115 2.85 -10.66 -24.73
CA ALA A 115 1.63 -10.61 -23.92
C ALA A 115 1.97 -10.52 -22.42
N ASN A 116 2.85 -11.39 -21.93
CA ASN A 116 3.31 -11.37 -20.54
C ASN A 116 3.97 -10.03 -20.16
N GLN A 117 4.74 -9.43 -21.07
CA GLN A 117 5.37 -8.14 -20.85
C GLN A 117 4.34 -7.01 -20.73
N ASP A 118 3.28 -7.03 -21.53
CA ASP A 118 2.21 -6.04 -21.46
C ASP A 118 1.36 -6.22 -20.19
N ASP A 119 1.08 -7.45 -19.78
CA ASP A 119 0.42 -7.75 -18.51
C ASP A 119 1.24 -7.26 -17.31
N LEU A 120 2.55 -7.51 -17.31
CA LEU A 120 3.46 -7.01 -16.27
C LEU A 120 3.47 -5.48 -16.21
N ARG A 121 3.49 -4.79 -17.36
CA ARG A 121 3.40 -3.32 -17.41
C ARG A 121 2.10 -2.83 -16.81
N ASN A 122 0.97 -3.46 -17.14
CA ASN A 122 -0.34 -3.09 -16.62
C ASN A 122 -0.42 -3.30 -15.10
N ASN A 123 0.04 -4.45 -14.60
CA ASN A 123 0.08 -4.75 -13.18
C ASN A 123 0.96 -3.75 -12.40
N VAL A 124 2.13 -3.40 -12.93
CA VAL A 124 3.01 -2.39 -12.33
C VAL A 124 2.34 -1.02 -12.30
N ALA A 125 1.66 -0.60 -13.37
CA ALA A 125 0.95 0.67 -13.41
C ALA A 125 -0.22 0.74 -12.40
N GLN A 126 -0.97 -0.36 -12.27
CA GLN A 126 -2.03 -0.49 -11.28
C GLN A 126 -1.48 -0.42 -9.85
N LEU A 127 -0.42 -1.18 -9.55
CA LEU A 127 0.24 -1.15 -8.24
C LEU A 127 0.76 0.24 -7.89
N GLN A 128 1.40 0.93 -8.83
CA GLN A 128 1.87 2.31 -8.62
C GLN A 128 0.72 3.27 -8.30
N THR A 129 -0.43 3.11 -8.96
CA THR A 129 -1.61 3.96 -8.73
C THR A 129 -2.23 3.66 -7.37
N SER A 130 -2.41 2.38 -7.02
CA SER A 130 -2.94 1.97 -5.71
C SER A 130 -2.06 2.50 -4.58
N LEU A 131 -0.75 2.26 -4.64
CA LEU A 131 0.17 2.69 -3.60
C LEU A 131 0.21 4.21 -3.42
N ARG A 132 0.13 4.99 -4.51
CA ARG A 132 0.03 6.46 -4.41
C ARG A 132 -1.25 6.89 -3.68
N ASN A 133 -2.38 6.27 -4.00
CA ASN A 133 -3.65 6.58 -3.37
C ASN A 133 -3.64 6.21 -1.89
N ASP A 134 -3.15 5.02 -1.55
CA ASP A 134 -3.04 4.55 -0.16
C ASP A 134 -2.14 5.47 0.67
N VAL A 135 -0.99 5.89 0.13
CA VAL A 135 -0.10 6.84 0.80
C VAL A 135 -0.77 8.20 1.01
N ALA A 136 -1.49 8.72 0.01
CA ALA A 136 -2.21 9.99 0.13
C ALA A 136 -3.32 9.94 1.18
N GLN A 137 -4.05 8.82 1.26
CA GLN A 137 -5.06 8.60 2.30
C GLN A 137 -4.42 8.52 3.69
N LEU A 138 -3.34 7.76 3.85
CA LEU A 138 -2.61 7.68 5.12
C LEU A 138 -2.09 9.04 5.59
N GLN A 139 -1.58 9.87 4.67
CA GLN A 139 -1.16 11.24 5.01
C GLN A 139 -2.33 12.10 5.49
N THR A 140 -3.48 12.00 4.82
CA THR A 140 -4.71 12.71 5.21
C THR A 140 -5.18 12.30 6.59
N THR A 141 -5.29 10.99 6.84
CA THR A 141 -5.68 10.45 8.15
C THR A 141 -4.69 10.84 9.24
N SER A 142 -3.38 10.77 8.97
CA SER A 142 -2.35 11.15 9.93
C SER A 142 -2.43 12.63 10.33
N ASN A 143 -2.67 13.52 9.36
CA ASN A 143 -2.86 14.95 9.62
C ASN A 143 -4.14 15.23 10.42
N GLY A 144 -5.22 14.50 10.14
CA GLY A 144 -6.46 14.54 10.92
C GLY A 144 -6.20 14.16 12.38
N LEU A 145 -5.60 13.00 12.62
CA LEU A 145 -5.27 12.53 13.98
C LEU A 145 -4.36 13.50 14.73
N ARG A 146 -3.39 14.13 14.05
CA ARG A 146 -2.53 15.15 14.66
C ARG A 146 -3.33 16.36 15.14
N THR A 147 -4.33 16.78 14.36
CA THR A 147 -5.23 17.89 14.72
C THR A 147 -6.10 17.52 15.92
N ASP A 148 -6.70 16.33 15.90
CA ASP A 148 -7.55 15.84 16.99
C ASP A 148 -6.77 15.75 18.31
N VAL A 149 -5.54 15.23 18.27
CA VAL A 149 -4.67 15.17 19.45
C VAL A 149 -4.34 16.56 20.01
N ALA A 150 -4.06 17.54 19.14
CA ALA A 150 -3.78 18.91 19.58
C ALA A 150 -5.02 19.57 20.23
N GLN A 151 -6.21 19.30 19.70
CA GLN A 151 -7.47 19.76 20.32
C GLN A 151 -7.70 19.09 21.68
N LEU A 152 -7.50 17.79 21.80
CA LEU A 152 -7.62 17.06 23.07
C LEU A 152 -6.65 17.57 24.14
N GLN A 153 -5.41 17.90 23.76
CA GLN A 153 -4.44 18.52 24.66
C GLN A 153 -4.91 19.88 25.16
N THR A 154 -5.44 20.72 24.27
CA THR A 154 -5.99 22.04 24.62
C THR A 154 -7.15 21.91 25.59
N THR A 155 -8.12 21.04 25.29
CA THR A 155 -9.28 20.78 26.16
C THR A 155 -8.86 20.25 27.53
N THR A 156 -7.92 19.31 27.56
CA THR A 156 -7.42 18.73 28.82
C THR A 156 -6.71 19.76 29.70
N ASN A 157 -5.92 20.66 29.09
CA ASN A 157 -5.29 21.75 29.81
C ASN A 157 -6.32 22.75 30.35
N GLY A 158 -7.35 23.07 29.58
CA GLY A 158 -8.48 23.88 30.03
C GLY A 158 -9.16 23.28 31.25
N LEU A 159 -9.56 22.00 31.18
CA LEU A 159 -10.17 21.28 32.30
C LEU A 159 -9.27 21.24 33.55
N ARG A 160 -7.95 21.15 33.38
CA ARG A 160 -7.01 21.19 34.51
C ARG A 160 -7.00 22.56 35.20
N THR A 161 -7.09 23.64 34.43
CA THR A 161 -7.22 25.00 34.96
C THR A 161 -8.54 25.13 35.71
N ASP A 162 -9.66 24.76 35.09
CA ASP A 162 -11.00 24.83 35.70
C ASP A 162 -11.06 24.08 37.03
N VAL A 163 -10.50 22.86 37.10
CA VAL A 163 -10.44 22.07 38.34
C VAL A 163 -9.59 22.75 39.42
N THR A 164 -8.53 23.45 39.03
CA THR A 164 -7.68 24.18 39.98
C THR A 164 -8.42 25.39 40.55
N GLU A 165 -9.11 26.14 39.70
CA GLU A 165 -9.93 27.28 40.11
C GLU A 165 -11.09 26.84 41.02
N LEU A 166 -11.78 25.75 40.68
CA LEU A 166 -12.83 25.18 41.52
C LEU A 166 -12.32 24.75 42.90
N ARG A 167 -11.10 24.18 42.98
CA ARG A 167 -10.49 23.83 44.27
C ARG A 167 -10.22 25.06 45.12
N THR A 168 -9.69 26.13 44.53
CA THR A 168 -9.46 27.40 45.24
C THR A 168 -10.77 27.99 45.72
N ALA A 169 -11.77 28.11 44.84
CA ALA A 169 -13.08 28.62 45.20
C ALA A 169 -13.74 27.82 46.34
N MET A 170 -13.57 26.49 46.35
CA MET A 170 -14.07 25.64 47.43
C MET A 170 -13.38 25.91 48.77
N VAL A 171 -12.07 26.22 48.77
CA VAL A 171 -11.34 26.62 49.98
C VAL A 171 -11.87 27.95 50.51
N ASP A 172 -12.11 28.93 49.63
CA ASP A 172 -12.62 30.25 50.00
C ASP A 172 -14.04 30.16 50.57
N VAL A 173 -14.92 29.39 49.92
CA VAL A 173 -16.27 29.10 50.43
C VAL A 173 -16.20 28.44 51.80
N LYS A 174 -15.29 27.49 52.00
CA LYS A 174 -15.11 26.82 53.29
C LYS A 174 -14.63 27.80 54.37
N SER A 175 -13.69 28.69 54.07
CA SER A 175 -13.24 29.74 54.99
C SER A 175 -14.38 30.67 55.38
N THR A 176 -15.12 31.15 54.38
CA THR A 176 -16.27 32.04 54.57
C THR A 176 -17.33 31.39 55.45
N LEU A 177 -17.61 30.09 55.25
CA LEU A 177 -18.56 29.36 56.07
C LEU A 177 -18.10 29.25 57.55
N HIS A 178 -16.81 29.02 57.78
CA HIS A 178 -16.26 28.98 59.15
C HIS A 178 -16.35 30.35 59.84
N GLU A 179 -16.02 31.42 59.13
CA GLU A 179 -16.15 32.79 59.62
C GLU A 179 -17.61 33.12 59.99
N ILE A 180 -18.55 32.79 59.11
CA ILE A 180 -19.99 32.96 59.37
C ILE A 180 -20.42 32.18 60.61
N ASN A 181 -20.04 30.90 60.73
CA ASN A 181 -20.40 30.08 61.89
C ASN A 181 -19.84 30.68 63.20
N THR A 182 -18.60 31.14 63.18
CA THR A 182 -17.94 31.79 64.33
C THR A 182 -18.67 33.07 64.72
N TYR A 183 -18.93 33.93 63.73
CA TYR A 183 -19.64 35.20 63.93
C TYR A 183 -21.06 34.99 64.47
N MET A 184 -21.80 34.04 63.90
CA MET A 184 -23.17 33.71 64.32
C MET A 184 -23.21 33.20 65.77
N ALA A 185 -22.30 32.30 66.15
CA ALA A 185 -22.21 31.79 67.51
C ALA A 185 -21.82 32.89 68.52
N SER A 186 -20.83 33.72 68.18
CA SER A 186 -20.39 34.86 68.99
C SER A 186 -21.51 35.88 69.20
N ASN A 187 -22.23 36.26 68.15
CA ASN A 187 -23.38 37.17 68.27
C ASN A 187 -24.52 36.58 69.10
N ARG A 188 -24.75 35.26 69.03
CA ARG A 188 -25.76 34.60 69.85
C ARG A 188 -25.46 34.80 71.34
N ASN A 189 -24.19 34.76 71.74
CA ASN A 189 -23.76 34.96 73.13
C ASN A 189 -24.04 36.35 73.69
N GLN A 190 -24.17 37.36 72.85
CA GLN A 190 -24.58 38.70 73.29
C GLN A 190 -26.01 38.71 73.86
N THR A 191 -26.85 37.75 73.47
CA THR A 191 -28.24 37.63 73.93
C THR A 191 -28.44 36.57 75.01
N LEU A 192 -27.50 35.61 75.15
CA LEU A 192 -27.69 34.43 75.99
C LEU A 192 -27.39 34.63 77.49
N GLY A 193 -26.85 35.79 77.89
CA GLY A 193 -26.47 36.03 79.28
C GLY A 193 -25.30 35.14 79.74
N LEU A 194 -24.65 35.52 80.82
CA LEU A 194 -23.34 34.95 81.21
C LEU A 194 -23.36 33.51 81.72
N ASN A 195 -24.53 32.89 81.89
CA ASN A 195 -24.68 31.56 82.46
C ASN A 195 -25.14 30.51 81.44
N ASN A 196 -25.28 30.86 80.16
CA ASN A 196 -25.79 29.95 79.12
C ASN A 196 -25.22 30.27 77.73
N LEU A 197 -23.90 30.41 77.62
CA LEU A 197 -23.20 30.71 76.37
C LEU A 197 -23.27 29.52 75.41
N ALA A 198 -23.48 29.81 74.13
CA ALA A 198 -23.26 28.91 73.03
C ALA A 198 -21.77 28.80 72.71
N GLU A 199 -21.34 27.61 72.32
CA GLU A 199 -19.97 27.39 71.90
C GLU A 199 -19.62 28.13 70.61
N VAL A 200 -18.49 28.83 70.63
CA VAL A 200 -17.98 29.57 69.48
C VAL A 200 -16.81 28.80 68.85
N PRO A 201 -16.93 28.30 67.61
CA PRO A 201 -15.81 27.69 66.89
C PRO A 201 -14.58 28.61 66.83
N PHE A 202 -13.39 28.04 66.69
CA PHE A 202 -12.23 28.83 66.28
C PHE A 202 -12.42 29.38 64.85
N PRO A 203 -11.71 30.46 64.47
CA PRO A 203 -11.83 31.06 63.13
C PRO A 203 -11.59 30.11 61.96
N ASP A 204 -10.85 29.02 62.18
CA ASP A 204 -10.63 27.96 61.19
C ASP A 204 -11.75 26.91 61.11
N GLY A 205 -12.84 27.13 61.85
CA GLY A 205 -14.03 26.28 61.89
C GLY A 205 -13.99 25.14 62.88
N ARG A 206 -12.85 24.90 63.54
CA ARG A 206 -12.73 23.78 64.48
C ARG A 206 -13.40 24.14 65.81
N HIS A 207 -14.11 23.19 66.38
CA HIS A 207 -14.71 23.35 67.71
C HIS A 207 -13.61 23.31 68.79
N PRO A 208 -13.59 24.27 69.74
CA PRO A 208 -12.55 24.34 70.75
C PRO A 208 -12.56 23.15 71.71
N TRP A 209 -13.74 22.71 72.13
CA TRP A 209 -13.88 21.64 73.12
C TRP A 209 -13.40 20.30 72.54
N GLY A 210 -12.74 19.50 73.39
CA GLY A 210 -12.20 18.22 72.94
C GLY A 210 -10.84 18.28 72.22
N MET A 211 -10.33 19.48 71.89
CA MET A 211 -8.95 19.60 71.42
C MET A 211 -7.96 19.31 72.55
N GLN A 212 -6.94 18.50 72.25
CA GLN A 212 -5.80 18.27 73.14
C GLN A 212 -4.72 19.33 72.86
N TYR A 213 -4.42 20.16 73.85
CA TYR A 213 -3.28 21.06 73.79
C TYR A 213 -2.04 20.39 74.38
N HIS A 214 -0.96 20.27 73.60
CA HIS A 214 0.28 19.55 73.95
C HIS A 214 0.07 18.12 74.52
N GLY A 215 -1.00 17.43 74.13
CA GLY A 215 -1.27 16.04 74.50
C GLY A 215 -1.63 15.79 75.97
N GLN A 216 -1.85 16.82 76.81
CA GLN A 216 -2.11 16.63 78.25
C GLN A 216 -3.38 17.33 78.79
N HIS A 217 -3.91 18.35 78.11
CA HIS A 217 -5.08 19.08 78.59
C HIS A 217 -6.14 19.22 77.49
N GLN A 218 -7.29 18.58 77.71
CA GLN A 218 -8.48 18.74 76.87
C GLN A 218 -9.15 20.08 77.19
N LEU A 219 -9.51 20.83 76.16
CA LEU A 219 -10.27 22.06 76.33
C LEU A 219 -11.71 21.74 76.78
N PRO A 220 -12.18 22.26 77.93
CA PRO A 220 -13.54 22.10 78.39
C PRO A 220 -14.47 23.06 77.64
N PRO A 221 -15.75 22.73 77.44
CA PRO A 221 -16.71 23.65 76.85
C PRO A 221 -16.83 24.96 77.67
N LEU A 222 -17.04 26.08 76.99
CA LEU A 222 -17.23 27.42 77.56
C LEU A 222 -18.70 27.81 77.49
N THR A 223 -19.51 27.20 78.36
CA THR A 223 -20.97 27.43 78.41
C THR A 223 -21.39 28.54 79.37
N SER A 224 -20.44 29.14 80.09
CA SER A 224 -20.69 30.20 81.05
C SER A 224 -19.44 31.03 81.32
N LYS A 225 -19.60 32.20 81.93
CA LYS A 225 -18.49 33.03 82.43
C LYS A 225 -17.66 32.28 83.46
N ALA A 226 -18.30 31.47 84.30
CA ALA A 226 -17.62 30.66 85.30
C ALA A 226 -16.67 29.63 84.65
N ASP A 227 -17.05 29.08 83.49
CA ASP A 227 -16.19 28.14 82.75
C ASP A 227 -14.91 28.84 82.26
N VAL A 228 -15.01 30.09 81.79
CA VAL A 228 -13.84 30.89 81.37
C VAL A 228 -12.96 31.27 82.56
N GLU A 229 -13.57 31.65 83.68
CA GLU A 229 -12.85 32.00 84.91
C GLU A 229 -12.15 30.78 85.53
N GLY A 230 -12.73 29.59 85.39
CA GLY A 230 -12.23 28.32 85.90
C GLY A 230 -11.15 27.63 85.06
N LEU A 231 -10.80 28.17 83.89
CA LEU A 231 -9.76 27.59 83.02
C LEU A 231 -8.37 27.61 83.71
N SER A 232 -7.62 26.52 83.56
CA SER A 232 -6.19 26.48 83.91
C SER A 232 -5.34 27.36 82.98
N GLU A 233 -4.12 27.71 83.38
CA GLU A 233 -3.20 28.49 82.55
C GLU A 233 -2.93 27.83 81.19
N ALA A 234 -2.75 26.51 81.17
CA ALA A 234 -2.56 25.75 79.94
C ALA A 234 -3.79 25.82 79.01
N GLN A 235 -5.00 25.71 79.58
CA GLN A 235 -6.25 25.79 78.80
C GLN A 235 -6.50 27.21 78.27
N ARG A 236 -6.25 28.27 79.06
CA ARG A 236 -6.36 29.65 78.57
C ARG A 236 -5.42 29.93 77.42
N LYS A 237 -4.15 29.51 77.54
CA LYS A 237 -3.15 29.62 76.47
C LYS A 237 -3.60 28.89 75.20
N ALA A 238 -4.18 27.71 75.34
CA ALA A 238 -4.70 26.92 74.23
C ALA A 238 -5.88 27.61 73.52
N TYR A 239 -6.85 28.09 74.29
CA TYR A 239 -8.00 28.86 73.76
C TYR A 239 -7.55 30.12 73.03
N LEU A 240 -6.64 30.89 73.63
CA LEU A 240 -6.10 32.11 73.04
C LEU A 240 -5.31 31.82 71.75
N LYS A 241 -4.55 30.73 71.69
CA LYS A 241 -3.86 30.33 70.47
C LYS A 241 -4.84 29.90 69.36
N GLY A 242 -5.99 29.31 69.72
CA GLY A 242 -7.02 28.94 68.77
C GLY A 242 -7.78 30.14 68.20
N TYR A 243 -8.22 31.07 69.05
CA TYR A 243 -8.92 32.28 68.61
C TYR A 243 -8.00 33.34 68.01
N TYR A 244 -6.77 33.43 68.49
CA TYR A 244 -5.79 34.45 68.13
C TYR A 244 -4.42 33.82 67.81
N PRO A 245 -4.30 33.04 66.73
CA PRO A 245 -3.09 32.28 66.42
C PRO A 245 -1.84 33.13 66.20
N ASN A 246 -2.01 34.41 65.84
CA ASN A 246 -0.92 35.34 65.53
C ASN A 246 -0.72 36.42 66.62
N ILE A 247 -1.41 36.31 67.77
CA ILE A 247 -1.29 37.28 68.87
C ILE A 247 -0.46 36.68 69.99
N VAL A 248 0.47 37.46 70.54
CA VAL A 248 1.21 37.08 71.74
C VAL A 248 0.23 36.99 72.91
N VAL A 249 0.20 35.85 73.59
CA VAL A 249 -0.69 35.62 74.74
C VAL A 249 -0.49 36.74 75.77
N PRO A 250 -1.56 37.43 76.21
CA PRO A 250 -1.47 38.48 77.23
C PRO A 250 -0.82 38.01 78.52
N ALA A 251 -0.13 38.91 79.22
CA ALA A 251 0.72 38.55 80.36
C ALA A 251 -0.08 38.27 81.64
N THR A 252 -1.24 38.91 81.81
CA THR A 252 -2.04 38.78 83.04
C THR A 252 -3.21 37.81 82.88
N LEU A 253 -3.62 37.20 84.00
CA LEU A 253 -4.82 36.35 84.06
C LEU A 253 -6.06 37.08 83.55
N GLN A 254 -6.23 38.33 83.98
CA GLN A 254 -7.41 39.12 83.67
C GLN A 254 -7.47 39.46 82.18
N GLU A 255 -6.36 39.88 81.57
CA GLU A 255 -6.31 40.14 80.12
C GLU A 255 -6.56 38.85 79.31
N GLN A 256 -6.04 37.71 79.75
CA GLN A 256 -6.30 36.42 79.09
C GLN A 256 -7.79 36.05 79.15
N GLN A 257 -8.43 36.18 80.32
CA GLN A 257 -9.86 35.90 80.49
C GLN A 257 -10.71 36.88 79.67
N SER A 258 -10.40 38.18 79.72
CA SER A 258 -11.09 39.21 78.92
C SER A 258 -10.96 38.95 77.42
N ALA A 259 -9.78 38.55 76.94
CA ALA A 259 -9.59 38.20 75.54
C ALA A 259 -10.40 36.96 75.12
N ILE A 260 -10.48 35.93 75.97
CA ILE A 260 -11.33 34.76 75.69
C ILE A 260 -12.81 35.14 75.69
N MET A 261 -13.28 35.91 76.69
CA MET A 261 -14.66 36.41 76.74
C MET A 261 -15.01 37.23 75.49
N SER A 262 -14.10 38.08 75.02
CA SER A 262 -14.28 38.88 73.81
C SER A 262 -14.35 37.99 72.56
N ALA A 263 -13.48 36.98 72.44
CA ALA A 263 -13.49 36.03 71.33
C ALA A 263 -14.82 35.27 71.20
N ILE A 264 -15.44 34.91 72.33
CA ILE A 264 -16.72 34.20 72.36
C ILE A 264 -17.94 35.15 72.32
N GLY A 265 -17.74 36.44 72.09
CA GLY A 265 -18.84 37.40 71.86
C GLY A 265 -19.39 38.09 73.12
N CYS A 266 -18.69 37.99 74.25
CA CYS A 266 -19.06 38.67 75.48
C CYS A 266 -18.15 39.89 75.70
N TYR A 267 -18.63 41.05 75.24
CA TYR A 267 -17.96 42.35 75.44
C TYR A 267 -18.49 43.02 76.72
N PHE A 268 -17.60 43.42 77.63
CA PHE A 268 -17.89 44.18 78.85
C PHE A 268 -17.21 45.52 78.82
#